data_AF-A0AAE0C0M7-F1
#
_entry.id   AF-A0AAE0C0M7-F1
#
_cell.length_a   1.000
_cell.length_b   1.000
_cell.length_c   1.000
_cell.angle_alpha   90.00
_cell.angle_beta   90.00
_cell.angle_gamma   90.00
#
_symmetry.space_group_name_H-M   'P 1'
#
loop_
_entity.id
_entity.type
_entity.pdbx_description
1 polymer ?
#
loop_
_entity_poly.entity_id
_entity_poly.type
_entity_poly.pdbx_seq_one_letter_code
_entity_poly.pdbx_strand_id
1 'polypeptide(L)'
;GKRVPVWIVGTSNATGCKATVEGLLRSLKLSSDQCLHHDHTDCALLGVYQPPASGPSAVEMYGFSGFVYTWQFFGMEDMAQADLQALDTAASTVCSKDIVALKKYNANLTHPQQTNYLDTFCFSANYITALLSIGYGMDRVNTPLQVVSTINGSSVSYAYGAMLYEVNQLPWSYDSHSKVSSSEVACWIVLGTGFSVLGGLCIVLLVMLCKARGQKYGSSQSSNYTERLLLSRT
;
A
#
# COMPACT_ATOMS: atom_id res chain seq x y z
N GLY A 1 -37.41 15.55 7.56
CA GLY A 1 -36.84 16.45 8.59
C GLY A 1 -35.92 17.45 7.93
N LYS A 2 -36.00 18.75 8.28
CA LYS A 2 -35.05 19.76 7.78
C LYS A 2 -33.68 19.50 8.41
N ARG A 3 -32.62 19.38 7.60
CA ARG A 3 -31.25 19.29 8.11
C ARG A 3 -30.81 20.69 8.53
N VAL A 4 -30.41 20.85 9.78
CA VAL A 4 -29.84 22.09 10.30
C VAL A 4 -28.32 21.97 10.21
N PRO A 5 -27.61 22.91 9.57
CA PRO A 5 -26.16 22.87 9.53
C PRO A 5 -25.59 23.14 10.93
N VAL A 6 -24.64 22.31 11.35
CA VAL A 6 -23.87 22.47 12.58
C VAL A 6 -22.42 22.76 12.20
N TRP A 7 -21.85 23.81 12.78
CA TRP A 7 -20.46 24.19 12.58
C TRP A 7 -19.61 23.65 13.71
N ILE A 8 -18.51 22.97 13.38
CA ILE A 8 -17.54 22.45 14.34
C ILE A 8 -16.25 23.25 14.16
N VAL A 9 -15.71 23.77 15.26
CA VAL A 9 -14.48 24.58 15.27
C VAL A 9 -13.49 23.92 16.22
N GLY A 10 -12.29 23.63 15.72
CA GLY A 10 -11.20 23.07 16.52
C GLY A 10 -10.62 24.10 17.48
N THR A 11 -10.41 23.71 18.74
CA THR A 11 -9.91 24.58 19.81
C THR A 11 -8.46 24.28 20.21
N SER A 12 -7.78 23.36 19.52
CA SER A 12 -6.41 22.89 19.83
C SER A 12 -6.22 22.50 21.31
N ASN A 13 -7.26 21.95 21.93
CA ASN A 13 -7.21 21.47 23.32
C ASN A 13 -6.94 19.97 23.36
N ALA A 14 -5.66 19.59 23.41
CA ALA A 14 -5.25 18.18 23.42
C ALA A 14 -5.82 17.41 24.63
N THR A 15 -5.75 17.98 25.83
CA THR A 15 -6.26 17.37 27.06
C THR A 15 -7.78 17.14 27.00
N GLY A 16 -8.53 18.13 26.50
CA GLY A 16 -9.98 18.03 26.34
C GLY A 16 -10.38 16.99 25.30
N CYS A 17 -9.65 16.91 24.18
CA CYS A 17 -9.86 15.88 23.16
C CYS A 17 -9.64 14.48 23.74
N LYS A 18 -8.51 14.26 24.40
CA LYS A 18 -8.18 13.00 25.07
C LYS A 18 -9.27 12.58 26.07
N ALA A 19 -9.65 13.48 26.97
CA ALA A 19 -10.66 13.19 27.99
C ALA A 19 -12.02 12.83 27.36
N THR A 20 -12.41 13.50 26.28
CA THR A 20 -13.66 13.21 25.56
C THR A 20 -13.63 11.83 24.91
N VAL A 21 -12.53 11.51 24.23
CA VAL A 21 -12.35 10.22 23.56
C VAL A 21 -12.26 9.08 24.57
N GLU A 22 -11.42 9.21 25.61
CA GLU A 22 -11.36 8.21 26.67
C GLU A 22 -12.73 8.03 27.35
N GLY A 23 -13.47 9.11 27.58
CA GLY A 23 -14.83 9.06 28.13
C GLY A 23 -15.80 8.27 27.25
N LEU A 24 -15.74 8.45 25.93
CA LEU A 24 -16.52 7.66 24.96
C LEU A 24 -16.15 6.18 25.04
N LEU A 25 -14.86 5.85 25.02
CA LEU A 25 -14.43 4.45 25.03
C LEU A 25 -14.74 3.77 26.37
N ARG A 26 -14.66 4.49 27.49
CA ARG A 26 -15.06 4.00 28.82
C ARG A 26 -16.56 3.78 28.93
N SER A 27 -17.39 4.65 28.36
CA SER A 27 -18.84 4.45 28.38
C SER A 27 -19.29 3.26 27.52
N LEU A 28 -18.51 2.90 26.50
CA LEU A 28 -18.71 1.70 25.68
C LEU A 28 -18.12 0.44 26.31
N LYS A 29 -17.23 0.56 27.30
CA LYS A 29 -16.65 -0.60 28.02
C LYS A 29 -17.62 -1.01 29.13
N LEU A 30 -18.38 -2.06 28.86
CA LEU A 30 -19.35 -2.61 29.79
C LEU A 30 -18.66 -3.37 30.93
N SER A 31 -19.36 -3.52 32.05
CA SER A 31 -18.89 -4.31 33.19
C SER A 31 -18.90 -5.81 32.87
N SER A 32 -18.18 -6.61 33.67
CA SER A 32 -18.00 -8.06 33.42
C SER A 32 -19.33 -8.82 33.37
N ASP A 33 -20.30 -8.45 34.20
CA ASP A 33 -21.67 -9.00 34.21
C ASP A 33 -22.46 -8.76 32.90
N GLN A 34 -22.04 -7.77 32.10
CA GLN A 34 -22.62 -7.45 30.80
C GLN A 34 -21.79 -7.98 29.62
N CYS A 35 -20.75 -8.76 29.91
CA CYS A 35 -19.96 -9.45 28.91
C CYS A 35 -20.80 -10.58 28.26
N LEU A 36 -20.79 -10.66 26.93
CA LEU A 36 -21.54 -11.65 26.15
C LEU A 36 -20.86 -13.04 26.15
N HIS A 37 -19.64 -13.14 26.70
CA HIS A 37 -18.98 -14.42 26.89
C HIS A 37 -19.58 -15.17 28.09
N HIS A 38 -19.69 -16.49 27.99
CA HIS A 38 -20.30 -17.34 29.02
C HIS A 38 -19.64 -17.18 30.40
N ASP A 39 -18.32 -17.01 30.43
CA ASP A 39 -17.57 -16.91 31.69
C ASP A 39 -17.48 -15.47 32.20
N HIS A 40 -18.11 -14.50 31.51
CA HIS A 40 -18.09 -13.08 31.85
C HIS A 40 -16.69 -12.45 31.97
N THR A 41 -15.68 -13.14 31.44
CA THR A 41 -14.30 -12.69 31.36
C THR A 41 -13.95 -12.24 29.94
N ASP A 42 -12.87 -11.46 29.82
CA ASP A 42 -12.20 -11.19 28.55
C ASP A 42 -13.12 -10.53 27.51
N CYS A 43 -13.65 -9.35 27.87
CA CYS A 43 -14.50 -8.55 27.00
C CYS A 43 -13.85 -7.24 26.57
N ALA A 44 -14.03 -6.90 25.29
CA ALA A 44 -13.64 -5.64 24.69
C ALA A 44 -14.74 -4.58 24.89
N LEU A 45 -15.08 -3.83 23.83
CA LEU A 45 -16.17 -2.85 23.84
C LEU A 45 -17.52 -3.55 23.66
N LEU A 46 -18.57 -2.95 24.22
CA LEU A 46 -19.96 -3.40 24.08
C LEU A 46 -20.21 -4.85 24.53
N GLY A 47 -19.39 -5.37 25.45
CA GLY A 47 -19.52 -6.73 25.95
C GLY A 47 -19.13 -7.80 24.93
N VAL A 48 -18.47 -7.45 23.82
CA VAL A 48 -18.00 -8.44 22.84
C VAL A 48 -16.80 -9.18 23.40
N TYR A 49 -16.84 -10.52 23.34
CA TYR A 49 -15.72 -11.38 23.74
C TYR A 49 -14.45 -11.05 22.95
N GLN A 50 -13.32 -10.98 23.64
CA GLN A 50 -12.00 -10.79 23.06
C GLN A 50 -10.97 -11.58 23.87
N PRO A 51 -10.20 -12.48 23.26
CA PRO A 51 -9.07 -13.14 23.92
C PRO A 51 -8.06 -12.12 24.50
N PRO A 52 -7.24 -12.55 25.49
CA PRO A 52 -6.24 -11.68 26.10
C PRO A 52 -5.33 -11.01 25.06
N ALA A 53 -5.33 -9.68 25.04
CA ALA A 53 -4.52 -8.86 24.12
C ALA A 53 -3.21 -8.35 24.76
N SER A 54 -2.92 -8.76 26.00
CA SER A 54 -1.71 -8.41 26.77
C SER A 54 -1.27 -9.59 27.64
N GLY A 55 -0.01 -9.56 28.09
CA GLY A 55 0.58 -10.62 28.90
C GLY A 55 1.15 -11.82 28.11
N PRO A 56 1.47 -12.94 28.79
CA PRO A 56 2.25 -14.05 28.21
C PRO A 56 1.56 -14.80 27.06
N SER A 57 0.24 -14.70 26.97
CA SER A 57 -0.59 -15.33 25.94
C SER A 57 -1.02 -14.36 24.85
N ALA A 58 -0.56 -13.12 24.89
CA ALA A 58 -0.87 -12.12 23.86
C ALA A 58 -0.27 -12.53 22.52
N VAL A 59 -1.07 -12.40 21.47
CA VAL A 59 -0.62 -12.58 20.10
C VAL A 59 -0.07 -11.26 19.59
N GLU A 60 1.02 -11.32 18.85
CA GLU A 60 1.55 -10.15 18.15
C GLU A 60 0.60 -9.74 17.02
N MET A 61 0.20 -8.47 17.03
CA MET A 61 -0.75 -7.91 16.07
C MET A 61 -0.07 -6.98 15.08
N TYR A 62 -0.66 -6.82 13.90
CA TYR A 62 -0.20 -5.86 12.89
C TYR A 62 -1.25 -4.78 12.64
N GLY A 63 -0.86 -3.52 12.81
CA GLY A 63 -1.67 -2.35 12.51
C GLY A 63 -1.33 -1.81 11.13
N PHE A 64 -2.30 -1.80 10.21
CA PHE A 64 -2.13 -1.26 8.86
C PHE A 64 -3.17 -0.16 8.57
N SER A 65 -3.12 0.46 7.37
CA SER A 65 -4.04 1.53 6.97
C SER A 65 -4.00 2.75 7.92
N GLY A 66 -5.09 3.06 8.63
CA GLY A 66 -5.20 4.26 9.48
C GLY A 66 -4.14 4.35 10.58
N PHE A 67 -3.67 3.20 11.09
CA PHE A 67 -2.55 3.15 12.04
C PHE A 67 -1.26 3.69 11.41
N VAL A 68 -0.94 3.26 10.19
CA VAL A 68 0.26 3.70 9.46
C VAL A 68 0.24 5.21 9.24
N TYR A 69 -0.86 5.75 8.72
CA TYR A 69 -0.93 7.20 8.46
C TYR A 69 -0.82 8.02 9.75
N THR A 70 -1.39 7.52 10.84
CA THR A 70 -1.26 8.18 12.15
C THR A 70 0.19 8.13 12.63
N TRP A 71 0.85 6.97 12.60
CA TRP A 71 2.25 6.84 13.03
C TRP A 71 3.19 7.71 12.19
N GLN A 72 3.02 7.73 10.87
CA GLN A 72 3.79 8.60 9.98
C GLN A 72 3.60 10.08 10.31
N PHE A 73 2.35 10.49 10.59
CA PHE A 73 2.06 11.87 10.95
C PHE A 73 2.79 12.32 12.22
N PHE A 74 2.93 11.44 13.21
CA PHE A 74 3.64 11.73 14.46
C PHE A 74 5.14 11.41 14.41
N GLY A 75 5.67 10.99 13.26
CA GLY A 75 7.09 10.68 13.07
C GLY A 75 7.55 9.44 13.83
N MET A 76 6.69 8.43 13.92
CA MET A 76 6.92 7.18 14.69
C MET A 76 7.09 5.95 13.79
N GLU A 77 7.29 6.14 12.49
CA GLU A 77 7.34 5.09 11.47
C GLU A 77 8.50 4.08 11.62
N ASP A 78 9.58 4.47 12.28
CA ASP A 78 10.77 3.62 12.48
C ASP A 78 10.68 2.73 13.75
N MET A 79 9.57 2.77 14.48
CA MET A 79 9.40 1.98 15.69
C MET A 79 9.13 0.51 15.38
N ALA A 80 10.00 -0.38 15.86
CA ALA A 80 9.84 -1.84 15.71
C ALA A 80 8.58 -2.37 16.41
N GLN A 81 8.21 -1.78 17.56
CA GLN A 81 7.01 -2.08 18.31
C GLN A 81 6.28 -0.79 18.67
N ALA A 82 4.96 -0.83 18.67
CA ALA A 82 4.12 0.30 19.02
C ALA A 82 4.28 0.69 20.49
N ASP A 83 4.30 1.99 20.74
CA ASP A 83 4.29 2.58 22.07
C ASP A 83 3.16 3.62 22.14
N LEU A 84 2.09 3.27 22.87
CA LEU A 84 0.92 4.14 23.00
C LEU A 84 1.21 5.33 23.91
N GLN A 85 2.16 5.21 24.85
CA GLN A 85 2.59 6.32 25.69
C GLN A 85 3.38 7.35 24.89
N ALA A 86 4.26 6.90 23.98
CA ALA A 86 4.97 7.76 23.06
C ALA A 86 3.99 8.49 22.11
N LEU A 87 3.00 7.76 21.56
CA LEU A 87 1.96 8.36 20.72
C LEU A 87 1.14 9.41 21.48
N ASP A 88 0.71 9.11 22.70
CA ASP A 88 -0.03 10.04 23.56
C ASP A 88 0.77 11.32 23.87
N THR A 89 2.07 11.18 24.10
CA THR A 89 2.98 12.31 24.34
C THR A 89 3.17 13.16 23.09
N ALA A 90 3.39 12.53 21.94
CA ALA A 90 3.50 13.21 20.65
C ALA A 90 2.20 13.93 20.29
N ALA A 91 1.06 13.26 20.46
CA ALA A 91 -0.27 13.82 20.24
C ALA A 91 -0.53 15.03 21.14
N SER A 92 -0.21 14.95 22.44
CA SER A 92 -0.38 16.07 23.38
C SER A 92 0.38 17.33 22.93
N THR A 93 1.57 17.15 22.37
CA THR A 93 2.42 18.24 21.90
C THR A 93 1.95 18.82 20.57
N VAL A 94 1.66 17.96 19.59
CA VAL A 94 1.29 18.37 18.23
C VAL A 94 -0.14 18.92 18.18
N CYS A 95 -1.07 18.34 18.92
CA CYS A 95 -2.49 18.73 18.91
C CYS A 95 -2.80 20.02 19.67
N SER A 96 -1.82 20.54 20.40
CA SER A 96 -1.88 21.88 21.00
C SER A 96 -1.54 23.00 20.01
N LYS A 97 -1.11 22.66 18.78
CA LYS A 97 -0.80 23.62 17.73
C LYS A 97 -2.08 24.11 17.05
N ASP A 98 -2.06 25.37 16.60
CA ASP A 98 -3.08 25.86 15.67
C ASP A 98 -2.90 25.22 14.27
N ILE A 99 -3.90 25.40 13.41
CA ILE A 99 -3.90 24.80 12.07
C ILE A 99 -2.75 25.29 11.17
N VAL A 100 -2.20 26.49 11.39
CA VAL A 100 -1.09 27.04 10.60
C VAL A 100 0.21 26.38 11.02
N ALA A 101 0.46 26.27 12.32
CA ALA A 101 1.60 25.57 12.88
C ALA A 101 1.53 24.06 12.58
N LEU A 102 0.34 23.46 12.55
CA LEU A 102 0.15 22.05 12.17
C LEU A 102 0.50 21.79 10.71
N LYS A 103 0.13 22.69 9.79
CA LYS A 103 0.54 22.62 8.38
C LYS A 103 2.06 22.72 8.21
N LYS A 104 2.71 23.62 8.96
CA LYS A 104 4.18 23.73 8.97
C LYS A 104 4.85 22.47 9.52
N TYR A 105 4.30 21.90 10.58
CA TYR A 105 4.77 20.63 11.14
C TYR A 105 4.68 19.52 10.10
N ASN A 106 3.52 19.36 9.45
CA ASN A 106 3.31 18.35 8.42
C ASN A 106 4.27 18.49 7.22
N ALA A 107 4.59 19.72 6.82
CA ALA A 107 5.51 19.98 5.71
C ALA A 107 6.96 19.57 6.03
N ASN A 108 7.32 19.41 7.30
CA ASN A 108 8.65 19.02 7.74
C ASN A 108 8.79 17.50 8.01
N LEU A 109 7.71 16.72 7.84
CA LEU A 109 7.75 15.27 8.01
C LEU A 109 8.42 14.59 6.81
N THR A 110 9.01 13.41 7.05
CA THR A 110 9.51 12.53 5.98
C THR A 110 8.39 12.14 5.01
N HIS A 111 7.20 11.90 5.55
CA HIS A 111 5.99 11.56 4.81
C HIS A 111 4.84 12.54 5.11
N PRO A 112 4.84 13.74 4.47
CA PRO A 112 3.77 14.70 4.65
C PRO A 112 2.41 14.11 4.27
N GLN A 113 1.44 14.29 5.15
CA GLN A 113 0.07 13.84 4.93
C GLN A 113 -0.73 14.88 4.15
N GLN A 114 -1.84 14.45 3.54
CA GLN A 114 -2.68 15.37 2.78
C GLN A 114 -3.33 16.41 3.70
N THR A 115 -3.35 17.66 3.26
CA THR A 115 -3.73 18.80 4.09
C THR A 115 -5.18 18.78 4.56
N ASN A 116 -6.06 18.08 3.84
CA ASN A 116 -7.47 17.86 4.15
C ASN A 116 -7.73 16.85 5.27
N TYR A 117 -6.71 16.12 5.74
CA TYR A 117 -6.83 15.17 6.85
C TYR A 117 -6.12 15.64 8.14
N LEU A 118 -5.45 16.79 8.12
CA LEU A 118 -4.64 17.26 9.24
C LEU A 118 -5.43 17.44 10.53
N ASP A 119 -6.67 17.90 10.42
CA ASP A 119 -7.61 18.07 11.52
C ASP A 119 -8.08 16.74 12.13
N THR A 120 -7.95 15.63 11.40
CA THR A 120 -8.38 14.30 11.87
C THR A 120 -7.31 13.59 12.71
N PHE A 121 -6.01 13.81 12.46
CA PHE A 121 -4.94 13.04 13.12
C PHE A 121 -4.92 13.18 14.64
N CYS A 122 -5.33 14.33 15.16
CA CYS A 122 -5.43 14.54 16.60
C CYS A 122 -6.53 13.69 17.23
N PHE A 123 -7.68 13.58 16.56
CA PHE A 123 -8.71 12.64 16.97
C PHE A 123 -8.22 11.19 16.80
N SER A 124 -7.62 10.85 15.66
CA SER A 124 -7.13 9.50 15.35
C SER A 124 -6.11 9.00 16.37
N ALA A 125 -5.14 9.81 16.79
CA ALA A 125 -4.15 9.40 17.80
C ALA A 125 -4.79 9.12 19.16
N ASN A 126 -5.63 10.06 19.65
CA ASN A 126 -6.34 9.86 20.92
C ASN A 126 -7.28 8.65 20.84
N TYR A 127 -7.95 8.46 19.70
CA TYR A 127 -8.85 7.33 19.47
C TYR A 127 -8.10 6.01 19.44
N ILE A 128 -6.99 5.91 18.71
CA ILE A 128 -6.15 4.70 18.66
C ILE A 128 -5.61 4.36 20.05
N THR A 129 -5.03 5.33 20.76
CA THR A 129 -4.52 5.13 22.12
C THR A 129 -5.62 4.62 23.06
N ALA A 130 -6.81 5.23 23.03
CA ALA A 130 -7.94 4.82 23.87
C ALA A 130 -8.52 3.46 23.43
N LEU A 131 -8.64 3.21 22.13
CA LEU A 131 -9.16 1.95 21.59
C LEU A 131 -8.29 0.77 22.02
N LEU A 132 -6.97 0.89 21.83
CA LEU A 132 -6.05 -0.20 22.15
C LEU A 132 -5.90 -0.41 23.66
N SER A 133 -5.74 0.67 24.44
CA SER A 133 -5.53 0.55 25.89
C SER A 133 -6.83 0.31 26.67
N ILE A 134 -7.88 1.09 26.43
CA ILE A 134 -9.15 0.97 27.17
C ILE A 134 -10.03 -0.10 26.53
N GLY A 135 -10.21 -0.05 25.20
CA GLY A 135 -11.06 -1.00 24.49
C GLY A 135 -10.52 -2.41 24.56
N TYR A 136 -9.32 -2.63 24.03
CA TYR A 136 -8.71 -3.95 23.91
C TYR A 136 -7.88 -4.38 25.12
N GLY A 137 -7.59 -3.48 26.06
CA GLY A 137 -6.83 -3.83 27.27
C GLY A 137 -5.34 -4.08 27.02
N MET A 138 -4.79 -3.52 25.94
CA MET A 138 -3.35 -3.64 25.64
C MET A 138 -2.51 -2.76 26.55
N ASP A 139 -1.28 -3.21 26.79
CA ASP A 139 -0.28 -2.43 27.51
C ASP A 139 0.06 -1.16 26.74
N ARG A 140 0.25 -0.06 27.48
CA ARG A 140 0.58 1.24 26.88
C ARG A 140 2.04 1.36 26.42
N VAL A 141 2.92 0.53 27.00
CA VAL A 141 4.33 0.43 26.67
C VAL A 141 4.59 -0.99 26.22
N ASN A 142 5.47 -1.18 25.23
CA ASN A 142 5.70 -2.48 24.59
C ASN A 142 4.39 -3.13 24.13
N THR A 143 3.52 -2.33 23.51
CA THR A 143 2.23 -2.79 23.01
C THR A 143 2.49 -3.91 22.00
N PRO A 144 1.77 -5.05 22.06
CA PRO A 144 1.96 -6.19 21.17
C PRO A 144 1.38 -5.91 19.77
N LEU A 145 1.84 -4.83 19.15
CA LEU A 145 1.39 -4.28 17.89
C LEU A 145 2.59 -3.77 17.09
N GLN A 146 2.74 -4.23 15.85
CA GLN A 146 3.65 -3.67 14.87
C GLN A 146 2.86 -2.86 13.84
N VAL A 147 3.21 -1.59 13.63
CA VAL A 147 2.53 -0.75 12.64
C VAL A 147 3.26 -0.84 11.31
N VAL A 148 2.64 -1.45 10.29
CA VAL A 148 3.29 -1.77 9.02
C VAL A 148 2.45 -1.39 7.81
N SER A 149 3.09 -0.79 6.82
CA SER A 149 2.48 -0.49 5.50
C SER A 149 2.63 -1.65 4.52
N THR A 150 3.74 -2.39 4.64
CA THR A 150 4.09 -3.51 3.76
C THR A 150 4.76 -4.62 4.56
N ILE A 151 4.56 -5.86 4.12
CA ILE A 151 5.26 -7.04 4.61
C ILE A 151 5.94 -7.68 3.39
N ASN A 152 7.26 -7.83 3.43
CA ASN A 152 8.07 -8.36 2.32
C ASN A 152 7.79 -7.67 0.96
N GLY A 153 7.66 -6.34 0.98
CA GLY A 153 7.40 -5.52 -0.21
C GLY A 153 5.97 -5.57 -0.74
N SER A 154 5.08 -6.35 -0.12
CA SER A 154 3.66 -6.41 -0.47
C SER A 154 2.82 -5.57 0.49
N SER A 155 1.86 -4.81 -0.03
CA SER A 155 0.94 -4.04 0.81
C SER A 155 -0.01 -4.96 1.57
N VAL A 156 -0.26 -4.62 2.83
CA VAL A 156 -1.15 -5.41 3.69
C VAL A 156 -2.60 -5.01 3.42
N SER A 157 -3.42 -5.96 3.00
CA SER A 157 -4.85 -5.73 2.74
C SER A 157 -5.66 -7.02 2.89
N TYR A 158 -6.88 -6.88 3.40
CA TYR A 158 -7.84 -7.99 3.48
C TYR A 158 -8.15 -8.60 2.11
N ALA A 159 -8.07 -7.81 1.04
CA ALA A 159 -8.39 -8.26 -0.32
C ALA A 159 -7.43 -9.37 -0.79
N TYR A 160 -6.16 -9.31 -0.39
CA TYR A 160 -5.18 -10.34 -0.74
C TYR A 160 -5.51 -11.68 -0.08
N GLY A 161 -5.89 -11.66 1.20
CA GLY A 161 -6.35 -12.87 1.90
C GLY A 161 -7.64 -13.44 1.33
N ALA A 162 -8.60 -12.58 0.96
CA ALA A 162 -9.84 -13.01 0.31
C ALA A 162 -9.57 -13.69 -1.04
N MET A 163 -8.68 -13.14 -1.86
CA MET A 163 -8.27 -13.78 -3.11
C MET A 163 -7.64 -15.16 -2.87
N LEU A 164 -6.72 -15.28 -1.90
CA LEU A 164 -6.10 -16.57 -1.56
C LEU A 164 -7.13 -17.60 -1.08
N TYR A 165 -8.11 -17.17 -0.29
CA TYR A 165 -9.19 -18.03 0.16
C TYR A 165 -9.98 -18.60 -1.03
N GLU A 166 -10.42 -17.75 -1.96
CA GLU A 166 -11.17 -18.17 -3.15
C GLU A 166 -10.35 -19.07 -4.08
N VAL A 167 -9.07 -18.75 -4.31
CA VAL A 167 -8.19 -19.59 -5.14
C VAL A 167 -8.03 -20.97 -4.52
N ASN A 168 -7.94 -21.09 -3.19
CA ASN A 168 -7.81 -22.38 -2.51
C ASN A 168 -9.08 -23.23 -2.56
N GLN A 169 -10.24 -22.66 -2.91
CA GLN A 169 -11.49 -23.41 -3.11
C GLN A 169 -11.59 -24.04 -4.51
N LEU A 170 -10.73 -23.64 -5.45
CA LEU A 170 -10.71 -24.20 -6.79
C LEU A 170 -10.17 -25.65 -6.75
N PRO A 171 -10.65 -26.55 -7.63
CA PRO A 171 -10.19 -27.94 -7.68
C PRO A 171 -8.83 -28.04 -8.37
N TRP A 172 -7.78 -27.49 -7.77
CA TRP A 172 -6.40 -27.68 -8.22
C TRP A 172 -5.67 -28.66 -7.31
N SER A 173 -4.80 -29.46 -7.91
CA SER A 173 -3.80 -30.24 -7.19
C SER A 173 -2.44 -29.61 -7.43
N TYR A 174 -1.65 -29.43 -6.38
CA TYR A 174 -0.25 -29.09 -6.54
C TYR A 174 0.51 -30.29 -7.10
N ASP A 175 0.88 -30.23 -8.38
CA ASP A 175 1.78 -31.22 -8.97
C ASP A 175 3.23 -30.76 -8.76
N SER A 176 3.88 -31.30 -7.73
CA SER A 176 5.30 -31.04 -7.45
C SER A 176 6.24 -31.60 -8.53
N HIS A 177 5.72 -32.40 -9.48
CA HIS A 177 6.48 -33.02 -10.57
C HIS A 177 6.35 -32.28 -11.90
N SER A 178 5.60 -31.17 -11.98
CA SER A 178 5.69 -30.26 -13.13
C SER A 178 6.98 -29.43 -13.07
N LYS A 179 8.14 -30.08 -12.95
CA LYS A 179 9.33 -29.55 -13.58
C LYS A 179 8.99 -29.57 -15.06
N VAL A 180 8.76 -28.40 -15.66
CA VAL A 180 8.74 -28.28 -17.12
C VAL A 180 9.98 -29.04 -17.57
N SER A 181 9.78 -30.16 -18.27
CA SER A 181 10.88 -31.03 -18.60
C SER A 181 11.92 -30.19 -19.32
N SER A 182 13.19 -30.23 -18.90
CA SER A 182 14.26 -29.47 -19.57
C SER A 182 14.29 -29.72 -21.09
N SER A 183 13.75 -30.86 -21.55
CA SER A 183 13.56 -31.16 -22.97
C SER A 183 12.49 -30.30 -23.66
N GLU A 184 11.39 -29.95 -22.98
CA GLU A 184 10.35 -29.10 -23.54
C GLU A 184 10.85 -27.66 -23.65
N VAL A 185 11.48 -27.12 -22.61
CA VAL A 185 12.08 -25.76 -22.63
C VAL A 185 13.16 -25.65 -23.70
N ALA A 186 14.03 -26.66 -23.82
CA ALA A 186 15.06 -26.70 -24.85
C ALA A 186 14.47 -26.70 -26.27
N CYS A 187 13.35 -27.41 -26.49
CA CYS A 187 12.69 -27.44 -27.79
C CYS A 187 12.13 -26.07 -28.18
N TRP A 188 11.47 -25.35 -27.26
CA TRP A 188 11.00 -23.98 -27.50
C TRP A 188 12.15 -23.00 -27.77
N ILE A 189 13.27 -23.13 -27.06
CA ILE A 189 14.46 -22.29 -27.29
C ILE A 189 15.08 -22.57 -28.66
N VAL A 190 15.23 -23.84 -29.05
CA VAL A 190 15.81 -24.21 -30.37
C VAL A 190 14.90 -23.78 -31.51
N LEU A 191 13.58 -23.97 -31.39
CA LEU A 191 12.62 -23.54 -32.41
C LEU A 191 12.57 -22.01 -32.52
N GLY A 192 12.56 -21.29 -31.40
CA GLY A 192 12.55 -19.83 -31.38
C GLY A 192 13.83 -19.20 -31.95
N THR A 193 15.00 -19.76 -31.63
CA THR A 193 16.29 -19.30 -32.16
C THR A 193 16.42 -19.60 -33.66
N GLY A 194 16.01 -20.79 -34.11
CA GLY A 194 16.00 -21.15 -35.52
C GLY A 194 15.11 -20.22 -36.37
N PHE A 195 13.91 -19.90 -35.88
CA PHE A 195 12.99 -19.00 -36.58
C PHE A 195 13.55 -17.57 -36.68
N SER A 196 14.24 -17.10 -35.63
CA SER A 196 14.86 -15.77 -35.60
C SER A 196 16.00 -15.64 -36.61
N VAL A 197 16.85 -16.67 -36.75
CA VAL A 197 17.96 -16.68 -37.72
C VAL A 197 17.45 -16.76 -39.15
N LEU A 198 16.49 -17.64 -39.42
CA LEU A 198 15.86 -17.77 -40.75
C LEU A 198 15.14 -16.48 -41.15
N GLY A 199 14.39 -15.88 -40.22
CA GLY A 199 13.74 -14.58 -40.43
C GLY A 199 14.75 -13.48 -40.76
N GLY A 200 15.84 -13.38 -40.00
CA GLY A 200 16.91 -12.42 -40.24
C GLY A 200 17.58 -12.59 -41.61
N LEU A 201 17.90 -13.83 -42.00
CA LEU A 201 18.48 -14.14 -43.31
C LEU A 201 17.52 -13.80 -44.46
N CYS A 202 16.23 -14.10 -44.32
CA CYS A 202 15.22 -13.71 -45.30
C CYS A 202 15.14 -12.19 -45.45
N ILE A 203 15.18 -11.43 -44.36
CA ILE A 203 15.17 -9.96 -44.41
C ILE A 203 16.42 -9.43 -45.12
N VAL A 204 17.61 -9.96 -44.81
CA VAL A 204 18.85 -9.56 -45.49
C VAL A 204 18.81 -9.87 -46.98
N LEU A 205 18.31 -11.05 -47.36
CA LEU A 205 18.13 -11.44 -48.76
C LEU A 205 17.12 -10.52 -49.47
N LEU A 206 16.00 -10.19 -48.83
CA LEU A 206 15.03 -9.24 -49.36
C LEU A 206 15.65 -7.85 -49.57
N VAL A 207 16.45 -7.36 -48.62
CA VAL A 207 17.18 -6.08 -48.76
C VAL A 207 18.19 -6.14 -49.90
N MET A 208 18.92 -7.24 -50.06
CA MET A 208 19.88 -7.45 -51.15
C MET A 208 19.18 -7.50 -52.52
N LEU A 209 18.04 -8.19 -52.62
CA LEU A 209 17.21 -8.23 -53.83
C LEU A 209 16.58 -6.87 -54.15
N CYS A 210 16.14 -6.12 -53.14
CA CYS A 210 15.66 -4.75 -53.29
C CYS A 210 16.76 -3.82 -53.79
N LYS A 211 17.99 -3.94 -53.27
CA LYS A 211 19.16 -3.19 -53.78
C LYS A 211 19.52 -3.58 -55.21
N ALA A 212 19.50 -4.87 -55.55
CA ALA A 212 19.79 -5.36 -56.90
C ALA A 212 18.72 -4.92 -57.92
N ARG A 213 17.44 -4.85 -57.52
CA ARG A 213 16.36 -4.27 -58.34
C ARG A 213 16.48 -2.75 -58.45
N GLY A 214 16.88 -2.06 -57.38
CA GLY A 214 17.14 -0.61 -57.40
C GLY A 214 18.27 -0.21 -58.35
N GLN A 215 19.33 -1.01 -58.46
CA GLN A 215 20.40 -0.76 -59.44
C GLN A 215 19.95 -0.96 -60.89
N LYS A 216 19.05 -1.90 -61.18
CA LYS A 216 18.47 -2.06 -62.52
C LYS A 216 17.52 -0.92 -62.91
N TYR A 217 16.89 -0.25 -61.94
CA TYR A 217 16.07 0.94 -62.21
C TYR A 217 16.93 2.21 -62.39
N GLY A 218 18.07 2.33 -61.69
CA GLY A 218 19.00 3.45 -61.81
C GLY A 218 19.85 3.49 -63.09
N SER A 219 20.13 2.34 -63.72
CA SER A 219 20.90 2.29 -64.97
C SER A 219 20.10 2.66 -66.22
N SER A 220 18.77 2.54 -66.18
CA SER A 220 17.91 2.94 -67.31
C SER A 220 17.63 4.45 -67.37
N GLN A 221 17.84 5.18 -66.27
CA GLN A 221 17.60 6.63 -66.20
C GLN A 221 18.86 7.47 -66.51
N SER A 222 20.06 6.89 -66.40
CA SER A 222 21.33 7.57 -66.73
C SER A 222 21.57 7.74 -68.24
N SER A 223 21.08 6.83 -69.09
CA SER A 223 21.33 6.90 -70.54
C SER A 223 20.53 8.01 -71.26
N ASN A 224 19.43 8.50 -70.69
CA ASN A 224 18.58 9.52 -71.31
C ASN A 224 18.97 10.97 -70.96
N TYR A 225 19.88 11.18 -70.00
CA TYR A 225 20.33 12.52 -69.59
C TYR A 225 21.64 12.94 -70.27
N THR A 226 22.49 12.00 -70.67
CA THR A 226 23.78 12.31 -71.35
C THR A 226 23.60 12.76 -72.80
N GLU A 227 22.52 12.35 -73.47
CA GLU A 227 22.24 12.76 -74.86
C GLU A 227 21.61 14.17 -74.96
N ARG A 228 20.96 14.67 -73.91
CA ARG A 228 20.34 16.01 -73.88
C ARG A 228 21.27 17.13 -73.40
N LEU A 229 22.40 16.81 -72.77
CA LEU A 229 23.36 17.81 -72.26
C LEU A 229 24.50 18.15 -73.23
N LEU A 230 24.69 17.37 -74.31
CA LEU A 230 25.69 17.65 -75.35
C LEU A 230 25.18 18.48 -76.55
N LEU A 231 23.87 18.70 -76.66
CA LEU A 231 23.25 19.54 -77.71
C LEU A 231 22.90 20.98 -77.26
N SER A 232 23.30 21.38 -76.04
CA SER A 232 23.06 22.75 -75.52
C SER A 232 24.33 23.60 -75.41
N ARG A 233 25.46 23.13 -75.98
CA ARG A 233 26.71 23.91 -76.09
C ARG A 233 27.27 23.83 -77.52
N THR A 234 26.50 24.39 -78.45
CA THR A 234 26.94 25.04 -79.70
C THR A 234 25.81 25.94 -80.15
#